data_AF-A0A9D5T9D6-F1
#
_entry.id   AF-A0A9D5T9D6-F1
#
_cell.length_a   1.000
_cell.length_b   1.000
_cell.length_c   1.000
_cell.angle_alpha   90.00
_cell.angle_beta   90.00
_cell.angle_gamma   90.00
#
_symmetry.space_group_name_H-M   'P 1'
#
loop_
_entity.id
_entity.type
_entity.pdbx_description
1 polymer ?
#
loop_
_entity_poly.entity_id
_entity_poly.type
_entity_poly.pdbx_seq_one_letter_code
_entity_poly.pdbx_strand_id
1 'polypeptide(L)'
;MKFSDIKNNASLSTVYRCGNKNLMYLLNDQDKNSFDELISDIRANGYSDAQSSEIDYFHSFTFEKDNIFVVANYDEKAAEIRLFEDSFSERLNVTEKRAGKCPVRMWQFEVDHTLIDCGMCYIFQCTDFSFIIIDSAHFYSLNDDQRLYDFLRKETPSGMPVVISGWYLSHGHADHICKCLDFIMYKSDVKVKGLYYNFVPNDHFSADNWLVADIKHTDLFNSEIEKRTDIPKFKLHAGQYFYIDCIRFDILCCHEDVFPQSMEDYNNSSLMAMVTVDGDKISFPGDASAKSSVIAERRFPDFLKCDIVQVAHHGHHGTSVDFYKRSDARVALFPVTQIKFDEEYPRIEANRVACEIAEHIYIASNGTVMFTLPLKDSKILIYPDETNESFEGVFNLWSYDYTDEFKQKHIENFRNNNKFREDLY
;
A
#
# COMPACT_ATOMS: atom_id res chain seq x y z
N MET A 1 -3.71 -26.89 -21.46
CA MET A 1 -2.93 -25.86 -22.20
C MET A 1 -1.44 -25.97 -21.80
N LYS A 2 -0.47 -25.79 -22.72
CA LYS A 2 0.97 -25.93 -22.39
C LYS A 2 1.65 -24.60 -22.10
N PHE A 3 2.42 -24.55 -21.01
CA PHE A 3 3.20 -23.39 -20.56
C PHE A 3 4.18 -22.89 -21.63
N SER A 4 4.89 -23.80 -22.32
CA SER A 4 5.82 -23.45 -23.40
C SER A 4 5.13 -22.79 -24.60
N ASP A 5 3.88 -23.17 -24.87
CA ASP A 5 3.15 -22.72 -26.06
C ASP A 5 2.60 -21.32 -25.83
N ILE A 6 2.15 -21.00 -24.60
CA ILE A 6 1.74 -19.65 -24.19
C ILE A 6 2.87 -18.64 -24.42
N LYS A 7 4.10 -19.00 -24.02
CA LYS A 7 5.27 -18.13 -24.16
C LYS A 7 5.70 -17.88 -25.60
N ASN A 8 5.53 -18.88 -26.46
CA ASN A 8 6.09 -18.88 -27.81
C ASN A 8 5.07 -18.52 -28.90
N ASN A 9 3.78 -18.42 -28.56
CA ASN A 9 2.73 -18.14 -29.53
C ASN A 9 1.94 -16.86 -29.18
N ALA A 10 2.27 -15.78 -29.89
CA ALA A 10 1.63 -14.47 -29.74
C ALA A 10 0.13 -14.46 -30.09
N SER A 11 -0.43 -15.51 -30.72
CA SER A 11 -1.88 -15.60 -30.96
C SER A 11 -2.65 -16.20 -29.77
N LEU A 12 -1.97 -16.75 -28.77
CA LEU A 12 -2.62 -17.41 -27.62
C LEU A 12 -2.79 -16.47 -26.41
N SER A 13 -2.06 -15.35 -26.37
CA SER A 13 -2.08 -14.46 -25.22
C SER A 13 -1.78 -13.01 -25.61
N THR A 14 -2.29 -12.08 -24.81
CA THR A 14 -1.84 -10.68 -24.85
C THR A 14 -0.67 -10.52 -23.88
N VAL A 15 0.45 -9.98 -24.36
CA VAL A 15 1.66 -9.79 -23.55
C VAL A 15 1.73 -8.37 -23.01
N TYR A 16 1.97 -8.25 -21.71
CA TYR A 16 2.19 -7.00 -21.01
C TYR A 16 3.60 -6.97 -20.41
N ARG A 17 4.31 -5.85 -20.58
CA ARG A 17 5.61 -5.61 -19.97
C ARG A 17 5.39 -4.97 -18.61
N CYS A 18 5.68 -5.70 -17.55
CA CYS A 18 5.30 -5.31 -16.20
C CYS A 18 6.39 -4.51 -15.47
N GLY A 19 7.42 -4.03 -16.17
CA GLY A 19 8.60 -3.44 -15.53
C GLY A 19 9.54 -4.49 -14.93
N ASN A 20 10.72 -4.07 -14.47
CA ASN A 20 11.74 -4.95 -13.84
C ASN A 20 12.05 -6.25 -14.62
N LYS A 21 12.02 -6.21 -15.95
CA LYS A 21 12.21 -7.38 -16.85
C LYS A 21 11.16 -8.50 -16.69
N ASN A 22 10.03 -8.20 -16.07
CA ASN A 22 8.90 -9.12 -15.92
C ASN A 22 7.94 -9.03 -17.12
N LEU A 23 7.29 -10.17 -17.42
CA LEU A 23 6.25 -10.27 -18.44
C LEU A 23 5.01 -10.91 -17.84
N MET A 24 3.84 -10.40 -18.21
CA MET A 24 2.55 -11.05 -17.98
C MET A 24 1.94 -11.49 -19.31
N TYR A 25 1.42 -12.71 -19.34
CA TYR A 25 0.62 -13.26 -20.40
C TYR A 25 -0.84 -13.31 -19.93
N LEU A 26 -1.74 -12.64 -20.65
CA LEU A 26 -3.18 -12.63 -20.40
C LEU A 26 -3.89 -13.55 -21.39
N LEU A 27 -4.68 -14.48 -20.86
CA LEU A 27 -5.48 -15.44 -21.61
C LEU A 27 -6.94 -15.27 -21.22
N ASN A 28 -7.79 -14.94 -22.19
CA ASN A 28 -9.23 -14.75 -21.98
C ASN A 28 -10.00 -16.04 -22.30
N ASP A 29 -11.29 -16.07 -21.94
CA ASP A 29 -12.21 -17.18 -22.21
C ASP A 29 -11.70 -18.52 -21.63
N GLN A 30 -11.12 -18.46 -20.44
CA GLN A 30 -10.56 -19.60 -19.72
C GLN A 30 -11.51 -20.09 -18.62
N ASP A 31 -11.50 -21.40 -18.39
CA ASP A 31 -12.21 -22.03 -17.28
C ASP A 31 -11.25 -22.63 -16.26
N LYS A 32 -11.79 -23.05 -15.11
CA LYS A 32 -11.01 -23.66 -14.04
C LYS A 32 -10.25 -24.92 -14.48
N ASN A 33 -10.83 -25.71 -15.39
CA ASN A 33 -10.17 -26.90 -15.93
C ASN A 33 -8.92 -26.53 -16.73
N SER A 34 -9.01 -25.51 -17.58
CA SER A 34 -7.88 -25.01 -18.38
C SER A 34 -6.76 -24.48 -17.49
N PHE A 35 -7.13 -23.81 -16.39
CA PHE A 35 -6.19 -23.40 -15.35
C PHE A 35 -5.51 -24.60 -14.69
N ASP A 36 -6.26 -25.61 -14.25
CA ASP A 36 -5.71 -26.80 -13.58
C ASP A 36 -4.78 -27.62 -14.49
N GLU A 37 -5.08 -27.67 -15.80
CA GLU A 37 -4.18 -28.22 -16.80
C GLU A 37 -2.87 -27.43 -16.90
N LEU A 38 -2.94 -26.10 -16.90
CA LEU A 38 -1.75 -25.23 -16.95
C LEU A 38 -0.88 -25.42 -15.70
N ILE A 39 -1.48 -25.46 -14.51
CA ILE A 39 -0.78 -25.73 -13.24
C ILE A 39 -0.05 -27.09 -13.30
N SER A 40 -0.72 -28.12 -13.83
CA SER A 40 -0.13 -29.46 -14.00
C SER A 40 1.04 -29.44 -14.98
N ASP A 41 0.93 -28.69 -16.09
CA ASP A 41 1.99 -28.54 -17.08
C ASP A 41 3.20 -27.78 -16.53
N ILE A 42 2.99 -26.71 -15.76
CA ILE A 42 4.08 -25.96 -15.09
C ILE A 42 4.90 -26.89 -14.19
N ARG A 43 4.23 -27.72 -13.36
CA ARG A 43 4.90 -28.73 -12.53
C ARG A 43 5.65 -29.76 -13.35
N ALA A 44 5.06 -30.25 -14.44
CA ALA A 44 5.72 -31.20 -15.36
C ALA A 44 6.98 -30.62 -16.02
N ASN A 45 7.08 -29.29 -16.13
CA ASN A 45 8.28 -28.57 -16.60
C ASN A 45 9.33 -28.32 -15.49
N GLY A 46 9.15 -28.93 -14.31
CA GLY A 46 10.12 -28.96 -13.22
C GLY A 46 10.06 -27.76 -12.28
N TYR A 47 8.98 -26.99 -12.30
CA TYR A 47 8.72 -25.96 -11.31
C TYR A 47 8.14 -26.58 -10.03
N SER A 48 8.55 -26.05 -8.88
CA SER A 48 8.06 -26.46 -7.56
C SER A 48 7.09 -25.46 -6.98
N ASP A 49 6.08 -25.91 -6.23
CA ASP A 49 5.08 -25.06 -5.59
C ASP A 49 5.75 -24.21 -4.48
N ALA A 50 5.65 -22.88 -4.60
CA ALA A 50 6.18 -21.93 -3.61
C ALA A 50 5.07 -21.43 -2.68
N GLN A 51 3.89 -21.11 -3.22
CA GLN A 51 2.67 -20.81 -2.48
C GLN A 51 1.43 -20.97 -3.37
N SER A 52 0.27 -21.07 -2.74
CA SER A 52 -1.02 -21.01 -3.42
C SER A 52 -2.06 -20.36 -2.52
N SER A 53 -3.03 -19.68 -3.12
CA SER A 53 -4.18 -19.12 -2.44
C SER A 53 -5.44 -19.33 -3.27
N GLU A 54 -6.57 -19.49 -2.58
CA GLU A 54 -7.90 -19.51 -3.16
C GLU A 54 -8.74 -18.62 -2.25
N ILE A 55 -9.11 -17.44 -2.76
CA ILE A 55 -9.83 -16.42 -2.01
C ILE A 55 -11.03 -16.01 -2.87
N ASP A 56 -12.22 -16.28 -2.36
CA ASP A 56 -13.49 -16.03 -3.03
C ASP A 56 -13.49 -16.58 -4.47
N TYR A 57 -13.38 -15.70 -5.48
CA TYR A 57 -13.44 -16.07 -6.91
C TYR A 57 -12.07 -16.03 -7.61
N PHE A 58 -10.98 -15.97 -6.84
CA PHE A 58 -9.63 -15.82 -7.36
C PHE A 58 -8.72 -16.93 -6.87
N HIS A 59 -8.07 -17.60 -7.82
CA HIS A 59 -7.15 -18.71 -7.58
C HIS A 59 -5.74 -18.28 -7.98
N SER A 60 -4.75 -18.52 -7.12
CA SER A 60 -3.37 -18.17 -7.40
C SER A 60 -2.42 -19.30 -7.02
N PHE A 61 -1.45 -19.55 -7.89
CA PHE A 61 -0.29 -20.40 -7.61
C PHE A 61 0.98 -19.63 -7.94
N THR A 62 1.95 -19.64 -7.04
CA THR A 62 3.33 -19.23 -7.33
C THR A 62 4.20 -20.47 -7.34
N PHE A 63 5.02 -20.60 -8.37
CA PHE A 63 6.01 -21.64 -8.52
C PHE A 63 7.42 -21.07 -8.59
N GLU A 64 8.42 -21.90 -8.30
CA GLU A 64 9.83 -21.53 -8.33
C GLU A 64 10.67 -22.60 -9.05
N LYS A 65 11.61 -22.15 -9.89
CA LYS A 65 12.67 -22.95 -10.50
C LYS A 65 13.86 -22.06 -10.84
N ASP A 66 15.07 -22.44 -10.41
CA ASP A 66 16.32 -21.73 -10.75
C ASP A 66 16.26 -20.20 -10.47
N ASN A 67 15.66 -19.80 -9.34
CA ASN A 67 15.38 -18.41 -8.95
C ASN A 67 14.48 -17.62 -9.91
N ILE A 68 13.70 -18.32 -10.74
CA ILE A 68 12.62 -17.74 -11.53
C ILE A 68 11.30 -18.15 -10.89
N PHE A 69 10.46 -17.16 -10.62
CA PHE A 69 9.11 -17.35 -10.14
C PHE A 69 8.12 -17.30 -11.30
N VAL A 70 7.14 -18.19 -11.25
CA VAL A 70 5.97 -18.16 -12.14
C VAL A 70 4.74 -17.99 -11.29
N VAL A 71 4.00 -16.91 -11.48
CA VAL A 71 2.70 -16.69 -10.81
C VAL A 71 1.61 -16.99 -11.83
N ALA A 72 0.67 -17.85 -11.49
CA ALA A 72 -0.46 -18.20 -12.33
C ALA A 72 -1.75 -17.89 -11.55
N ASN A 73 -2.53 -16.96 -12.07
CA ASN A 73 -3.76 -16.47 -11.48
C ASN A 73 -4.95 -16.82 -12.38
N TYR A 74 -6.07 -17.21 -11.77
CA TYR A 74 -7.35 -17.40 -12.46
C TYR A 74 -8.45 -16.61 -11.74
N ASP A 75 -9.08 -15.70 -12.48
CA ASP A 75 -10.24 -14.93 -12.04
C ASP A 75 -11.50 -15.58 -12.63
N GLU A 76 -12.31 -16.24 -11.80
CA GLU A 76 -13.51 -16.93 -12.23
C GLU A 76 -14.56 -15.98 -12.82
N LYS A 77 -14.65 -14.76 -12.30
CA LYS A 77 -15.66 -13.79 -12.72
C LYS A 77 -15.33 -13.13 -14.05
N ALA A 78 -14.05 -13.00 -14.36
CA ALA A 78 -13.57 -12.51 -15.65
C ALA A 78 -13.28 -13.63 -16.66
N ALA A 79 -13.27 -14.90 -16.23
CA ALA A 79 -12.89 -16.05 -17.05
C ALA A 79 -11.52 -15.84 -17.73
N GLU A 80 -10.53 -15.36 -16.96
CA GLU A 80 -9.20 -15.04 -17.46
C GLU A 80 -8.10 -15.71 -16.63
N ILE A 81 -7.02 -16.13 -17.30
CA ILE A 81 -5.78 -16.56 -16.66
C ILE A 81 -4.72 -15.48 -16.91
N ARG A 82 -4.03 -15.08 -15.84
CA ARG A 82 -2.83 -14.22 -15.90
C ARG A 82 -1.62 -15.00 -15.44
N LEU A 83 -0.60 -15.06 -16.27
CA LEU A 83 0.63 -15.80 -16.03
C LEU A 83 1.81 -14.84 -16.05
N PHE A 84 2.57 -14.79 -14.96
CA PHE A 84 3.68 -13.87 -14.75
C PHE A 84 4.99 -14.65 -14.73
N GLU A 85 6.04 -14.08 -15.33
CA GLU A 85 7.41 -14.54 -15.15
C GLU A 85 8.24 -13.49 -14.42
N ASP A 86 8.69 -13.85 -13.23
CA ASP A 86 9.42 -12.97 -12.34
C ASP A 86 10.81 -13.50 -12.04
N SER A 87 11.80 -12.73 -12.49
CA SER A 87 13.23 -12.97 -12.27
C SER A 87 13.88 -11.85 -11.47
N PHE A 88 13.08 -10.92 -10.96
CA PHE A 88 13.50 -9.77 -10.17
C PHE A 88 13.35 -10.02 -8.68
N SER A 89 12.26 -10.68 -8.28
CA SER A 89 11.94 -10.87 -6.87
C SER A 89 12.84 -11.85 -6.15
N GLU A 90 13.07 -11.56 -4.88
CA GLU A 90 13.51 -12.54 -3.90
C GLU A 90 12.34 -13.43 -3.43
N ARG A 91 12.65 -14.57 -2.81
CA ARG A 91 11.64 -15.51 -2.34
C ARG A 91 10.82 -14.94 -1.17
N LEU A 92 9.51 -14.84 -1.33
CA LEU A 92 8.59 -14.44 -0.28
C LEU A 92 8.58 -15.43 0.90
N ASN A 93 8.49 -14.91 2.12
CA ASN A 93 8.27 -15.73 3.32
C ASN A 93 6.79 -16.05 3.46
N VAL A 94 6.42 -17.33 3.33
CA VAL A 94 5.03 -17.79 3.35
C VAL A 94 4.67 -18.53 4.65
N THR A 95 5.58 -18.50 5.63
CA THR A 95 5.39 -19.10 6.94
C THR A 95 5.31 -18.02 8.01
N GLU A 96 4.24 -18.07 8.80
CA GLU A 96 4.09 -17.23 9.98
C GLU A 96 5.20 -17.54 10.99
N LYS A 97 5.88 -16.51 11.48
CA LYS A 97 6.87 -16.68 12.53
C LYS A 97 6.82 -15.52 13.50
N ARG A 98 6.32 -15.77 14.70
CA ARG A 98 6.40 -14.83 15.81
C ARG A 98 7.83 -14.78 16.38
N ALA A 99 8.56 -13.71 16.08
CA ALA A 99 9.97 -13.51 16.40
C ALA A 99 10.20 -13.01 17.83
N GLY A 100 9.20 -12.38 18.45
CA GLY A 100 9.29 -11.89 19.83
C GLY A 100 7.98 -12.04 20.62
N LYS A 101 7.80 -11.20 21.64
CA LYS A 101 6.69 -11.28 22.60
C LYS A 101 5.96 -9.95 22.80
N CYS A 102 6.45 -8.86 22.24
CA CYS A 102 5.75 -7.58 22.29
C CYS A 102 4.43 -7.71 21.51
N PRO A 103 3.32 -7.09 21.94
CA PRO A 103 2.15 -6.96 21.08
C PRO A 103 2.51 -6.21 19.80
N VAL A 104 1.82 -6.53 18.71
CA VAL A 104 1.93 -5.74 17.48
C VAL A 104 1.24 -4.40 17.73
N ARG A 105 1.89 -3.32 17.29
CA ARG A 105 1.32 -1.97 17.33
C ARG A 105 1.30 -1.41 15.93
N MET A 106 0.25 -0.69 15.57
CA MET A 106 0.10 -0.01 14.30
C MET A 106 -0.07 1.49 14.55
N TRP A 107 0.53 2.33 13.71
CA TRP A 107 0.32 3.77 13.72
C TRP A 107 -0.12 4.26 12.33
N GLN A 108 -1.09 5.17 12.32
CA GLN A 108 -1.20 6.17 11.25
C GLN A 108 -0.30 7.33 11.66
N PHE A 109 0.85 7.45 11.00
CA PHE A 109 1.83 8.48 11.32
C PHE A 109 1.39 9.82 10.73
N GLU A 110 1.38 10.86 11.55
CA GLU A 110 1.13 12.23 11.10
C GLU A 110 2.34 12.75 10.33
N VAL A 111 2.22 12.74 9.02
CA VAL A 111 3.21 13.32 8.11
C VAL A 111 3.22 14.85 8.22
N ASP A 112 4.31 15.48 7.80
CA ASP A 112 4.42 16.94 7.82
C ASP A 112 3.53 17.55 6.73
N HIS A 113 2.39 18.08 7.19
CA HIS A 113 1.38 18.73 6.36
C HIS A 113 1.62 20.24 6.15
N THR A 114 2.76 20.77 6.62
CA THR A 114 3.03 22.23 6.55
C THR A 114 2.86 22.79 5.14
N LEU A 115 3.18 21.98 4.11
CA LEU A 115 3.21 22.38 2.70
C LEU A 115 2.38 21.46 1.79
N ILE A 116 1.56 20.57 2.32
CA ILE A 116 0.78 19.57 1.55
C ILE A 116 -0.60 19.39 2.16
N ASP A 117 -1.56 18.95 1.36
CA ASP A 117 -2.93 18.63 1.82
C ASP A 117 -3.16 17.13 2.08
N CYS A 118 -2.24 16.29 1.62
CA CYS A 118 -2.31 14.85 1.76
C CYS A 118 -0.93 14.20 1.80
N GLY A 119 -0.85 13.02 2.42
CA GLY A 119 0.35 12.21 2.49
C GLY A 119 0.17 11.01 3.41
N MET A 120 0.85 9.91 3.10
CA MET A 120 0.56 8.64 3.74
C MET A 120 1.81 7.94 4.29
N CYS A 121 1.75 7.56 5.56
CA CYS A 121 2.75 6.70 6.20
C CYS A 121 2.09 5.90 7.33
N TYR A 122 2.13 4.58 7.23
CA TYR A 122 1.72 3.69 8.34
C TYR A 122 2.90 2.87 8.82
N ILE A 123 2.90 2.59 10.11
CA ILE A 123 4.00 1.88 10.77
C ILE A 123 3.39 0.71 11.54
N PHE A 124 3.94 -0.48 11.37
CA PHE A 124 3.71 -1.60 12.27
C PHE A 124 4.99 -1.87 13.05
N GLN A 125 4.89 -1.96 14.37
CA GLN A 125 5.93 -2.59 15.18
C GLN A 125 5.63 -4.07 15.30
N CYS A 126 6.60 -4.90 14.90
CA CYS A 126 6.59 -6.34 15.05
C CYS A 126 6.83 -6.76 16.51
N THR A 127 6.60 -8.04 16.79
CA THR A 127 6.75 -8.62 18.13
C THR A 127 8.19 -8.62 18.66
N ASP A 128 9.18 -8.40 17.78
CA ASP A 128 10.62 -8.26 18.06
C ASP A 128 11.14 -6.81 18.05
N PHE A 129 10.25 -5.81 18.03
CA PHE A 129 10.56 -4.37 17.92
C PHE A 129 11.13 -3.89 16.59
N SER A 130 11.21 -4.75 15.57
CA SER A 130 11.44 -4.27 14.20
C SER A 130 10.16 -3.69 13.59
N PHE A 131 10.28 -2.96 12.49
CA PHE A 131 9.17 -2.22 11.91
C PHE A 131 8.83 -2.65 10.49
N ILE A 132 7.56 -2.60 10.14
CA ILE A 132 7.07 -2.58 8.76
C ILE A 132 6.54 -1.18 8.50
N ILE A 133 6.87 -0.60 7.36
CA ILE A 133 6.38 0.72 6.97
C ILE A 133 5.58 0.54 5.68
N ILE A 134 4.42 1.18 5.60
CA ILE A 134 3.56 1.24 4.41
C ILE A 134 3.58 2.68 3.91
N ASP A 135 4.05 2.84 2.68
CA ASP A 135 4.28 4.10 1.99
C ASP A 135 5.21 5.04 2.77
N SER A 136 5.28 6.29 2.34
CA SER A 136 6.13 7.32 2.90
C SER A 136 5.66 8.68 2.41
N ALA A 137 5.73 9.69 3.27
CA ALA A 137 5.18 11.02 3.01
C ALA A 137 5.68 11.69 1.71
N HIS A 138 5.08 12.84 1.42
CA HIS A 138 5.37 13.67 0.26
C HIS A 138 6.77 14.29 0.30
N PHE A 139 7.33 14.62 -0.86
CA PHE A 139 8.66 15.25 -0.93
C PHE A 139 8.72 16.61 -0.20
N TYR A 140 7.59 17.34 -0.14
CA TYR A 140 7.44 18.58 0.65
C TYR A 140 7.22 18.37 2.16
N SER A 141 7.10 17.12 2.64
CA SER A 141 7.23 16.80 4.06
C SER A 141 8.70 16.83 4.45
N LEU A 142 9.28 18.04 4.49
CA LEU A 142 10.72 18.28 4.33
C LEU A 142 11.59 17.52 5.33
N ASN A 143 11.09 17.24 6.53
CA ASN A 143 11.84 16.62 7.63
C ASN A 143 11.33 15.21 8.00
N ASP A 144 10.42 14.63 7.22
CA ASP A 144 9.75 13.39 7.62
C ASP A 144 10.66 12.16 7.59
N ASP A 145 11.76 12.16 6.83
CA ASP A 145 12.78 11.11 6.94
C ASP A 145 13.42 11.09 8.35
N GLN A 146 13.64 12.27 8.93
CA GLN A 146 14.20 12.42 10.27
C GLN A 146 13.14 12.21 11.35
N ARG A 147 11.93 12.78 11.21
CA ARG A 147 10.83 12.56 12.16
C ARG A 147 10.46 11.09 12.26
N LEU A 148 10.40 10.40 11.12
CA LEU A 148 10.19 8.95 11.09
C LEU A 148 11.33 8.22 11.81
N TYR A 149 12.60 8.54 11.53
CA TYR A 149 13.72 7.92 12.24
C TYR A 149 13.63 8.11 13.76
N ASP A 150 13.37 9.35 14.21
CA ASP A 150 13.28 9.67 15.63
C ASP A 150 12.12 8.95 16.30
N PHE A 151 10.99 8.83 15.60
CA PHE A 151 9.84 8.05 16.04
C PHE A 151 10.19 6.56 16.19
N LEU A 152 10.74 5.93 15.15
CA LEU A 152 11.16 4.53 15.19
C LEU A 152 12.19 4.31 16.31
N ARG A 153 13.12 5.26 16.48
CA ARG A 153 14.14 5.18 17.50
C ARG A 153 13.54 5.21 18.90
N LYS A 154 12.60 6.11 19.16
CA LYS A 154 11.87 6.24 20.43
C LYS A 154 11.09 4.97 20.78
N GLU A 155 10.47 4.34 19.79
CA GLU A 155 9.69 3.12 19.99
C GLU A 155 10.54 1.84 20.12
N THR A 156 11.84 1.92 19.79
CA THR A 156 12.74 0.78 19.97
C THR A 156 13.39 0.80 21.37
N PRO A 157 13.53 -0.35 22.05
CA PRO A 157 14.23 -0.45 23.32
C PRO A 157 15.68 0.08 23.28
N SER A 158 16.10 0.74 24.37
CA SER A 158 17.46 1.25 24.52
C SER A 158 18.50 0.14 24.33
N GLY A 159 19.53 0.41 23.54
CA GLY A 159 20.61 -0.53 23.21
C GLY A 159 20.33 -1.46 22.02
N MET A 160 19.12 -1.44 21.43
CA MET A 160 18.82 -2.17 20.19
C MET A 160 18.93 -1.24 18.96
N PRO A 161 19.38 -1.72 17.79
CA PRO A 161 19.36 -0.92 16.56
C PRO A 161 17.91 -0.74 16.06
N VAL A 162 17.65 0.35 15.32
CA VAL A 162 16.41 0.47 14.53
C VAL A 162 16.50 -0.50 13.35
N VAL A 163 15.44 -1.27 13.12
CA VAL A 163 15.38 -2.24 12.01
C VAL A 163 14.04 -2.14 11.31
N ILE A 164 14.07 -1.94 10.00
CA ILE A 164 12.89 -2.00 9.14
C ILE A 164 12.88 -3.39 8.51
N SER A 165 12.00 -4.27 8.97
CA SER A 165 11.84 -5.62 8.45
C SER A 165 11.14 -5.66 7.09
N GLY A 166 10.38 -4.63 6.73
CA GLY A 166 9.92 -4.43 5.36
C GLY A 166 9.39 -3.02 5.12
N TRP A 167 9.57 -2.52 3.90
CA TRP A 167 8.92 -1.31 3.43
C TRP A 167 8.01 -1.67 2.26
N TYR A 168 6.72 -1.51 2.44
CA TYR A 168 5.68 -1.71 1.44
C TYR A 168 5.39 -0.38 0.75
N LEU A 169 5.32 -0.37 -0.59
CA LEU A 169 4.98 0.83 -1.37
C LEU A 169 3.82 0.52 -2.30
N SER A 170 2.72 1.28 -2.17
CA SER A 170 1.49 1.08 -2.91
C SER A 170 1.63 1.48 -4.37
N HIS A 171 2.14 2.68 -4.66
CA HIS A 171 2.36 3.17 -6.02
C HIS A 171 3.34 4.35 -6.05
N GLY A 172 3.66 4.81 -7.26
CA GLY A 172 4.76 5.73 -7.54
C GLY A 172 4.52 7.23 -7.34
N HIS A 173 3.41 7.67 -6.74
CA HIS A 173 3.20 9.09 -6.48
C HIS A 173 4.09 9.62 -5.36
N ALA A 174 4.33 10.94 -5.39
CA ALA A 174 5.35 11.58 -4.58
C ALA A 174 5.05 11.52 -3.07
N ASP A 175 3.77 11.60 -2.71
CA ASP A 175 3.16 11.43 -1.38
C ASP A 175 3.20 10.01 -0.82
N HIS A 176 3.76 9.06 -1.58
CA HIS A 176 3.89 7.66 -1.21
C HIS A 176 5.34 7.15 -1.18
N ILE A 177 6.25 7.69 -1.99
CA ILE A 177 7.59 7.08 -2.17
C ILE A 177 8.77 7.99 -1.79
N CYS A 178 8.57 9.31 -1.75
CA CYS A 178 9.70 10.23 -1.70
C CYS A 178 10.46 10.16 -0.37
N LYS A 179 9.76 10.09 0.77
CA LYS A 179 10.46 9.99 2.07
C LYS A 179 11.07 8.63 2.34
N CYS A 180 10.58 7.56 1.72
CA CYS A 180 11.25 6.27 1.70
C CYS A 180 12.61 6.38 1.02
N LEU A 181 12.65 7.04 -0.15
CA LEU A 181 13.90 7.26 -0.87
C LEU A 181 14.88 8.11 -0.05
N ASP A 182 14.44 9.23 0.51
CA ASP A 182 15.28 10.07 1.39
C ASP A 182 15.83 9.27 2.57
N PHE A 183 14.97 8.49 3.24
CA PHE A 183 15.38 7.65 4.37
C PHE A 183 16.45 6.64 3.96
N ILE A 184 16.25 5.92 2.85
CA ILE A 184 17.19 4.92 2.35
C ILE A 184 18.54 5.56 1.99
N MET A 185 18.53 6.77 1.41
CA MET A 185 19.75 7.48 1.02
C MET A 185 20.51 8.05 2.22
N TYR A 186 19.82 8.58 3.22
CA TYR A 186 20.44 9.39 4.27
C TYR A 186 20.54 8.71 5.65
N LYS A 187 19.83 7.60 5.90
CA LYS A 187 19.87 6.82 7.15
C LYS A 187 20.53 5.46 6.95
N SER A 188 21.78 5.48 6.47
CA SER A 188 22.53 4.26 6.10
C SER A 188 22.87 3.33 7.27
N ASP A 189 22.71 3.79 8.51
CA ASP A 189 22.85 2.99 9.74
C ASP A 189 21.62 2.12 10.04
N VAL A 190 20.47 2.42 9.43
CA VAL A 190 19.24 1.64 9.61
C VAL A 190 19.20 0.48 8.64
N LYS A 191 19.01 -0.73 9.17
CA LYS A 191 18.87 -1.93 8.36
C LYS A 191 17.46 -2.04 7.79
N VAL A 192 17.33 -1.94 6.47
CA VAL A 192 16.11 -2.29 5.72
C VAL A 192 16.26 -3.71 5.17
N LYS A 193 15.37 -4.63 5.56
CA LYS A 193 15.46 -6.05 5.19
C LYS A 193 14.71 -6.41 3.90
N GLY A 194 13.86 -5.53 3.38
CA GLY A 194 13.11 -5.80 2.17
C GLY A 194 12.29 -4.60 1.69
N LEU A 195 12.22 -4.42 0.37
CA LEU A 195 11.30 -3.51 -0.30
C LEU A 195 10.25 -4.30 -1.06
N TYR A 196 8.98 -3.99 -0.82
CA TYR A 196 7.82 -4.73 -1.31
C TYR A 196 6.96 -3.76 -2.13
N TYR A 197 6.96 -3.91 -3.46
CA TYR A 197 6.31 -2.92 -4.33
C TYR A 197 6.02 -3.51 -5.71
N ASN A 198 5.13 -2.88 -6.48
CA ASN A 198 4.91 -3.24 -7.87
C ASN A 198 4.55 -2.00 -8.69
N PHE A 199 5.54 -1.19 -9.06
CA PHE A 199 5.30 0.03 -9.81
C PHE A 199 5.07 -0.24 -11.30
N VAL A 200 4.05 0.40 -11.84
CA VAL A 200 3.79 0.43 -13.28
C VAL A 200 5.01 1.04 -14.00
N PRO A 201 5.47 0.45 -15.12
CA PRO A 201 6.63 0.99 -15.82
C PRO A 201 6.28 2.31 -16.54
N ASN A 202 7.25 3.23 -16.59
CA ASN A 202 7.07 4.55 -17.21
C ASN A 202 6.90 4.52 -18.75
N ASP A 203 7.13 3.37 -19.40
CA ASP A 203 6.83 3.14 -20.82
C ASP A 203 5.42 2.57 -21.07
N HIS A 204 4.54 2.59 -20.06
CA HIS A 204 3.15 2.20 -20.20
C HIS A 204 2.42 3.01 -21.29
N PHE A 205 1.48 2.39 -22.00
CA PHE A 205 0.75 3.05 -23.09
C PHE A 205 -0.14 4.22 -22.62
N SER A 206 -0.41 4.33 -21.31
CA SER A 206 -1.15 5.46 -20.71
C SER A 206 -0.26 6.57 -20.18
N ALA A 207 1.07 6.43 -20.23
CA ALA A 207 2.02 7.32 -19.57
C ALA A 207 1.93 8.80 -20.00
N ASP A 208 1.46 9.06 -21.23
CA ASP A 208 1.24 10.41 -21.74
C ASP A 208 0.18 11.21 -20.94
N ASN A 209 -0.63 10.54 -20.12
CA ASN A 209 -1.65 11.19 -19.27
C ASN A 209 -1.16 11.45 -17.84
N TRP A 210 0.03 10.97 -17.48
CA TRP A 210 0.57 11.10 -16.14
C TRP A 210 1.34 12.40 -15.99
N LEU A 211 1.46 12.91 -14.76
CA LEU A 211 2.27 14.08 -14.52
C LEU A 211 3.74 13.74 -14.75
N VAL A 212 4.44 14.63 -15.46
CA VAL A 212 5.88 14.48 -15.70
C VAL A 212 6.67 14.41 -14.39
N ALA A 213 6.17 15.02 -13.31
CA ALA A 213 6.78 14.94 -11.99
C ALA A 213 6.76 13.51 -11.45
N ASP A 214 5.63 12.79 -11.56
CA ASP A 214 5.49 11.42 -11.05
C ASP A 214 6.41 10.45 -11.79
N ILE A 215 6.48 10.57 -13.12
CA ILE A 215 7.43 9.81 -13.94
C ILE A 215 8.87 10.03 -13.47
N LYS A 216 9.24 11.29 -13.17
CA LYS A 216 10.59 11.61 -12.68
C LYS A 216 10.85 11.05 -11.29
N HIS A 217 9.87 11.07 -10.40
CA HIS A 217 9.99 10.52 -9.05
C HIS A 217 10.18 9.00 -9.09
N THR A 218 9.40 8.29 -9.91
CA THR A 218 9.55 6.84 -10.06
C THR A 218 10.84 6.44 -10.76
N ASP A 219 11.29 7.20 -11.78
CA ASP A 219 12.60 6.98 -12.42
C ASP A 219 13.74 7.15 -11.40
N LEU A 220 13.70 8.24 -10.62
CA LEU A 220 14.71 8.49 -9.59
C LEU A 220 14.71 7.36 -8.56
N PHE A 221 13.54 7.01 -8.02
CA PHE A 221 13.39 5.91 -7.07
C PHE A 221 13.98 4.60 -7.63
N ASN A 222 13.56 4.19 -8.82
CA ASN A 222 14.04 2.96 -9.44
C ASN A 222 15.56 2.98 -9.64
N SER A 223 16.12 4.12 -10.08
CA SER A 223 17.56 4.26 -10.33
C SER A 223 18.40 4.19 -9.05
N GLU A 224 17.91 4.73 -7.94
CA GLU A 224 18.62 4.67 -6.66
C GLU A 224 18.47 3.32 -5.97
N ILE A 225 17.28 2.71 -6.03
CA ILE A 225 17.04 1.38 -5.45
C ILE A 225 17.79 0.27 -6.22
N GLU A 226 17.98 0.41 -7.53
CA GLU A 226 18.82 -0.52 -8.31
C GLU A 226 20.27 -0.56 -7.78
N LYS A 227 20.80 0.57 -7.30
CA LYS A 227 22.15 0.64 -6.70
C LYS A 227 22.24 -0.03 -5.33
N ARG A 228 21.12 -0.24 -4.64
CA ARG A 228 21.05 -0.82 -3.29
C ARG A 228 20.97 -2.33 -3.31
N THR A 229 22.02 -3.00 -3.78
CA THR A 229 22.10 -4.47 -3.86
C THR A 229 22.06 -5.18 -2.50
N ASP A 230 22.26 -4.44 -1.42
CA ASP A 230 22.18 -4.90 -0.03
C ASP A 230 20.74 -5.10 0.47
N ILE A 231 19.75 -4.49 -0.19
CA ILE A 231 18.33 -4.58 0.19
C ILE A 231 17.61 -5.57 -0.75
N PRO A 232 17.04 -6.67 -0.24
CA PRO A 232 16.13 -7.55 -0.99
C PRO A 232 14.94 -6.80 -1.58
N LYS A 233 14.53 -7.14 -2.81
CA LYS A 233 13.33 -6.58 -3.45
C LYS A 233 12.32 -7.67 -3.77
N PHE A 234 11.05 -7.33 -3.62
CA PHE A 234 9.93 -8.22 -3.85
C PHE A 234 8.91 -7.49 -4.73
N LYS A 235 8.80 -7.91 -5.99
CA LYS A 235 7.72 -7.53 -6.89
C LYS A 235 6.50 -8.36 -6.54
N LEU A 236 5.44 -7.68 -6.12
CA LEU A 236 4.24 -8.32 -5.58
C LEU A 236 3.14 -8.42 -6.63
N HIS A 237 2.55 -9.60 -6.77
CA HIS A 237 1.47 -9.88 -7.71
C HIS A 237 0.18 -10.24 -6.95
N ALA A 238 -0.99 -9.90 -7.51
CA ALA A 238 -2.27 -10.27 -6.92
C ALA A 238 -2.38 -11.79 -6.67
N GLY A 239 -2.99 -12.17 -5.54
CA GLY A 239 -3.11 -13.55 -5.09
C GLY A 239 -1.91 -14.06 -4.28
N GLN A 240 -0.76 -13.42 -4.35
CA GLN A 240 0.36 -13.76 -3.46
C GLN A 240 0.08 -13.31 -2.02
N TYR A 241 0.68 -14.02 -1.06
CA TYR A 241 0.75 -13.59 0.31
C TYR A 241 2.16 -13.75 0.87
N PHE A 242 2.45 -13.03 1.95
CA PHE A 242 3.69 -13.17 2.69
C PHE A 242 3.52 -12.78 4.16
N TYR A 243 4.50 -13.18 4.96
CA TYR A 243 4.60 -12.85 6.37
C TYR A 243 5.87 -12.07 6.64
N ILE A 244 5.73 -10.98 7.39
CA ILE A 244 6.82 -10.39 8.16
C ILE A 244 6.43 -10.55 9.62
N ASP A 245 7.25 -11.28 10.38
CA ASP A 245 6.89 -11.70 11.74
C ASP A 245 5.57 -12.51 11.76
N CYS A 246 4.58 -12.11 12.57
CA CYS A 246 3.23 -12.69 12.59
C CYS A 246 2.21 -11.87 11.78
N ILE A 247 2.66 -10.90 10.98
CA ILE A 247 1.82 -10.00 10.19
C ILE A 247 1.74 -10.54 8.76
N ARG A 248 0.55 -10.96 8.35
CA ARG A 248 0.28 -11.49 7.01
C ARG A 248 -0.17 -10.37 6.07
N PHE A 249 0.38 -10.32 4.86
CA PHE A 249 -0.10 -9.48 3.76
C PHE A 249 -0.67 -10.39 2.68
N ASP A 250 -1.89 -10.12 2.24
CA ASP A 250 -2.54 -10.75 1.08
C ASP A 250 -2.74 -9.68 -0.01
N ILE A 251 -2.16 -9.88 -1.18
CA ILE A 251 -2.16 -8.90 -2.28
C ILE A 251 -3.42 -9.06 -3.13
N LEU A 252 -4.21 -8.00 -3.24
CA LEU A 252 -5.54 -8.04 -3.84
C LEU A 252 -5.54 -7.60 -5.31
N CYS A 253 -4.86 -6.49 -5.61
CA CYS A 253 -4.87 -5.89 -6.93
C CYS A 253 -3.60 -5.07 -7.14
N CYS A 254 -3.12 -5.01 -8.37
CA CYS A 254 -2.00 -4.18 -8.80
C CYS A 254 -2.23 -3.66 -10.23
N HIS A 255 -1.28 -2.87 -10.74
CA HIS A 255 -1.34 -2.31 -12.10
C HIS A 255 -1.55 -3.39 -13.20
N GLU A 256 -1.02 -4.60 -12.98
CA GLU A 256 -1.12 -5.69 -13.95
C GLU A 256 -2.54 -6.23 -14.09
N ASP A 257 -3.39 -6.08 -13.08
CA ASP A 257 -4.79 -6.51 -13.11
C ASP A 257 -5.69 -5.55 -13.89
N VAL A 258 -5.32 -4.28 -13.94
CA VAL A 258 -6.04 -3.25 -14.70
C VAL A 258 -5.84 -3.43 -16.20
N PHE A 259 -4.65 -3.90 -16.61
CA PHE A 259 -4.36 -4.22 -18.01
C PHE A 259 -5.38 -5.23 -18.57
N PRO A 260 -5.91 -5.06 -19.80
CA PRO A 260 -5.49 -4.11 -20.84
C PRO A 260 -6.23 -2.77 -20.82
N GLN A 261 -6.98 -2.47 -19.75
CA GLN A 261 -7.68 -1.19 -19.65
C GLN A 261 -6.69 -0.03 -19.48
N SER A 262 -7.11 1.16 -19.93
CA SER A 262 -6.33 2.39 -19.74
C SER A 262 -6.04 2.64 -18.26
N MET A 263 -4.84 3.11 -17.97
CA MET A 263 -4.38 3.58 -16.67
C MET A 263 -4.11 5.08 -16.70
N GLU A 264 -4.95 5.84 -17.40
CA GLU A 264 -4.90 7.32 -17.41
C GLU A 264 -4.86 7.89 -15.99
N ASP A 265 -5.72 7.38 -15.11
CA ASP A 265 -5.63 7.63 -13.69
C ASP A 265 -4.61 6.67 -13.08
N TYR A 266 -3.42 7.21 -12.79
CA TYR A 266 -2.24 6.51 -12.26
C TYR A 266 -2.56 5.79 -10.95
N ASN A 267 -3.52 6.27 -10.17
CA ASN A 267 -3.90 5.68 -8.89
C ASN A 267 -4.46 4.26 -9.00
N ASN A 268 -4.98 3.88 -10.18
CA ASN A 268 -5.35 2.48 -10.46
C ASN A 268 -4.15 1.52 -10.47
N SER A 269 -2.91 2.03 -10.46
CA SER A 269 -1.70 1.21 -10.30
C SER A 269 -1.46 0.73 -8.87
N SER A 270 -2.19 1.27 -7.89
CA SER A 270 -2.01 0.96 -6.46
C SER A 270 -2.00 -0.53 -6.18
N LEU A 271 -0.93 -0.97 -5.52
CA LEU A 271 -0.80 -2.27 -4.93
C LEU A 271 -1.66 -2.32 -3.67
N MET A 272 -2.81 -2.98 -3.77
CA MET A 272 -3.78 -3.12 -2.69
C MET A 272 -3.45 -4.35 -1.85
N ALA A 273 -3.46 -4.22 -0.52
CA ALA A 273 -3.25 -5.33 0.40
C ALA A 273 -4.33 -5.41 1.50
N MET A 274 -4.68 -6.64 1.86
CA MET A 274 -5.31 -6.95 3.14
C MET A 274 -4.23 -7.44 4.10
N VAL A 275 -4.12 -6.80 5.26
CA VAL A 275 -3.16 -7.16 6.32
C VAL A 275 -3.91 -7.86 7.44
N THR A 276 -3.44 -9.04 7.86
CA THR A 276 -4.03 -9.79 8.97
C THR A 276 -3.04 -9.91 10.13
N VAL A 277 -3.48 -9.55 11.34
CA VAL A 277 -2.69 -9.65 12.58
C VAL A 277 -3.58 -10.17 13.70
N ASP A 278 -3.23 -11.32 14.28
CA ASP A 278 -3.94 -11.90 15.44
C ASP A 278 -5.48 -11.99 15.27
N GLY A 279 -5.95 -12.12 14.03
CA GLY A 279 -7.35 -12.23 13.66
C GLY A 279 -8.02 -10.93 13.19
N ASP A 280 -7.44 -9.75 13.47
CA ASP A 280 -7.94 -8.50 12.89
C ASP A 280 -7.42 -8.31 11.48
N LYS A 281 -8.24 -7.66 10.65
CA LYS A 281 -7.94 -7.32 9.27
C LYS A 281 -7.84 -5.81 9.06
N ILE A 282 -6.83 -5.37 8.33
CA ILE A 282 -6.61 -3.98 7.95
C ILE A 282 -6.49 -3.89 6.42
N SER A 283 -7.34 -3.10 5.79
CA SER A 283 -7.31 -2.87 4.35
C SER A 283 -6.47 -1.63 3.99
N PHE A 284 -5.46 -1.83 3.14
CA PHE A 284 -4.63 -0.77 2.55
C PHE A 284 -4.83 -0.73 1.04
N PRO A 285 -5.83 0.01 0.53
CA PRO A 285 -6.01 0.24 -0.89
C PRO A 285 -4.97 1.19 -1.52
N GLY A 286 -4.19 1.92 -0.71
CA GLY A 286 -3.37 3.02 -1.21
C GLY A 286 -4.26 4.09 -1.82
N ASP A 287 -3.98 4.45 -3.07
CA ASP A 287 -4.81 5.42 -3.79
C ASP A 287 -5.77 4.76 -4.78
N ALA A 288 -5.92 3.43 -4.74
CA ALA A 288 -6.77 2.66 -5.65
C ALA A 288 -8.07 3.39 -6.01
N SER A 289 -8.26 3.63 -7.31
CA SER A 289 -9.43 4.33 -7.81
C SER A 289 -10.40 3.37 -8.50
N ALA A 290 -11.40 3.92 -9.20
CA ALA A 290 -12.59 3.19 -9.63
C ALA A 290 -12.33 1.86 -10.35
N LYS A 291 -11.33 1.74 -11.24
CA LYS A 291 -11.10 0.49 -11.99
C LYS A 291 -10.51 -0.59 -11.10
N SER A 292 -9.47 -0.26 -10.33
CA SER A 292 -8.86 -1.18 -9.36
C SER A 292 -9.84 -1.61 -8.28
N SER A 293 -10.70 -0.69 -7.80
CA SER A 293 -11.78 -0.97 -6.84
C SER A 293 -12.76 -2.02 -7.38
N VAL A 294 -13.27 -1.84 -8.60
CA VAL A 294 -14.22 -2.78 -9.22
C VAL A 294 -13.62 -4.17 -9.42
N ILE A 295 -12.32 -4.25 -9.75
CA ILE A 295 -11.62 -5.53 -9.86
C ILE A 295 -11.56 -6.24 -8.50
N ALA A 296 -11.16 -5.52 -7.45
CA ALA A 296 -11.08 -6.08 -6.10
C ALA A 296 -12.47 -6.51 -5.57
N GLU A 297 -13.50 -5.68 -5.74
CA GLU A 297 -14.89 -5.97 -5.34
C GLU A 297 -15.44 -7.22 -6.04
N ARG A 298 -15.15 -7.39 -7.34
CA ARG A 298 -15.60 -8.55 -8.12
C ARG A 298 -14.92 -9.83 -7.66
N ARG A 299 -13.61 -9.78 -7.42
CA ARG A 299 -12.79 -10.95 -7.07
C ARG A 299 -12.98 -11.39 -5.62
N PHE A 300 -13.08 -10.43 -4.71
CA PHE A 300 -12.97 -10.62 -3.25
C PHE A 300 -14.17 -10.06 -2.47
N PRO A 301 -15.42 -10.30 -2.90
CA PRO A 301 -16.57 -9.63 -2.33
C PRO A 301 -16.76 -9.86 -0.82
N ASP A 302 -16.34 -11.02 -0.32
CA ASP A 302 -16.46 -11.40 1.09
C ASP A 302 -15.14 -11.16 1.83
N PHE A 303 -14.01 -11.36 1.16
CA PHE A 303 -12.69 -11.19 1.76
C PHE A 303 -12.32 -9.72 2.04
N LEU A 304 -12.98 -8.76 1.38
CA LEU A 304 -12.81 -7.33 1.63
C LEU A 304 -13.25 -6.87 3.03
N LYS A 305 -14.06 -7.65 3.75
CA LYS A 305 -14.46 -7.31 5.12
C LYS A 305 -13.23 -7.19 6.04
N CYS A 306 -13.12 -6.07 6.75
CA CYS A 306 -12.01 -5.78 7.63
C CYS A 306 -12.42 -4.98 8.87
N ASP A 307 -11.50 -4.78 9.81
CA ASP A 307 -11.74 -4.03 11.04
C ASP A 307 -11.29 -2.57 10.91
N ILE A 308 -10.21 -2.33 10.16
CA ILE A 308 -9.66 -1.00 9.87
C ILE A 308 -9.51 -0.83 8.37
N VAL A 309 -9.94 0.30 7.82
CA VAL A 309 -9.69 0.67 6.44
C VAL A 309 -8.90 1.97 6.37
N GLN A 310 -7.81 1.98 5.60
CA GLN A 310 -7.26 3.22 5.08
C GLN A 310 -8.17 3.71 3.95
N VAL A 311 -8.71 4.91 4.10
CA VAL A 311 -9.58 5.53 3.10
C VAL A 311 -8.73 5.92 1.89
N ALA A 312 -9.08 5.33 0.75
CA ALA A 312 -8.30 5.40 -0.47
C ALA A 312 -8.11 6.82 -0.98
N HIS A 313 -6.93 7.11 -1.54
CA HIS A 313 -6.62 8.38 -2.19
C HIS A 313 -6.91 9.58 -1.28
N HIS A 314 -6.56 9.43 0.01
CA HIS A 314 -6.72 10.46 1.04
C HIS A 314 -8.17 10.93 1.27
N GLY A 315 -9.16 10.23 0.70
CA GLY A 315 -10.54 10.69 0.65
C GLY A 315 -10.83 11.67 -0.50
N HIS A 316 -9.99 11.74 -1.53
CA HIS A 316 -10.34 12.34 -2.80
C HIS A 316 -11.23 11.37 -3.62
N HIS A 317 -10.96 11.21 -4.91
CA HIS A 317 -11.63 10.24 -5.77
C HIS A 317 -10.89 8.89 -5.74
N GLY A 318 -11.16 8.09 -4.70
CA GLY A 318 -10.59 6.75 -4.50
C GLY A 318 -11.55 5.60 -4.88
N THR A 319 -11.64 4.60 -4.00
CA THR A 319 -12.49 3.40 -4.18
C THR A 319 -13.99 3.72 -4.15
N SER A 320 -14.81 2.76 -4.57
CA SER A 320 -16.25 2.93 -4.70
C SER A 320 -17.00 2.91 -3.34
N VAL A 321 -18.27 3.30 -3.36
CA VAL A 321 -19.20 3.10 -2.24
C VAL A 321 -19.35 1.61 -1.89
N ASP A 322 -19.35 0.72 -2.88
CA ASP A 322 -19.49 -0.73 -2.65
C ASP A 322 -18.26 -1.29 -1.93
N PHE A 323 -17.07 -0.78 -2.24
CA PHE A 323 -15.84 -1.14 -1.52
C PHE A 323 -15.99 -0.88 -0.02
N TYR A 324 -16.42 0.31 0.40
CA TYR A 324 -16.58 0.64 1.81
C TYR A 324 -17.72 -0.14 2.49
N LYS A 325 -18.81 -0.43 1.76
CA LYS A 325 -19.90 -1.29 2.27
C LYS A 325 -19.44 -2.73 2.51
N ARG A 326 -18.61 -3.28 1.63
CA ARG A 326 -18.02 -4.63 1.79
C ARG A 326 -16.96 -4.67 2.87
N SER A 327 -16.16 -3.61 2.95
CA SER A 327 -15.16 -3.42 3.98
C SER A 327 -15.79 -3.49 5.38
N ASP A 328 -16.95 -2.84 5.58
CA ASP A 328 -17.71 -2.86 6.84
C ASP A 328 -16.81 -2.55 8.05
N ALA A 329 -15.82 -1.67 7.83
CA ALA A 329 -14.76 -1.40 8.77
C ALA A 329 -15.23 -0.49 9.89
N ARG A 330 -14.97 -0.90 11.14
CA ARG A 330 -15.32 -0.09 12.31
C ARG A 330 -14.39 1.11 12.51
N VAL A 331 -13.19 1.09 11.92
CA VAL A 331 -12.25 2.22 11.94
C VAL A 331 -11.93 2.67 10.52
N ALA A 332 -12.06 3.97 10.25
CA ALA A 332 -11.63 4.61 9.01
C ALA A 332 -10.45 5.56 9.27
N LEU A 333 -9.35 5.36 8.55
CA LEU A 333 -8.14 6.19 8.62
C LEU A 333 -8.00 7.03 7.37
N PHE A 334 -8.06 8.36 7.51
CA PHE A 334 -7.91 9.33 6.43
C PHE A 334 -6.50 9.92 6.45
N PRO A 335 -5.61 9.56 5.51
CA PRO A 335 -4.24 10.11 5.39
C PRO A 335 -4.23 11.51 4.75
N VAL A 336 -4.94 12.44 5.36
CA VAL A 336 -5.24 13.76 4.79
C VAL A 336 -5.26 14.83 5.87
N THR A 337 -5.22 16.10 5.49
CA THR A 337 -5.48 17.19 6.42
C THR A 337 -6.95 17.30 6.81
N GLN A 338 -7.23 17.76 8.04
CA GLN A 338 -8.58 18.09 8.49
C GLN A 338 -9.27 19.06 7.53
N ILE A 339 -8.49 19.99 6.98
CA ILE A 339 -8.98 20.98 6.04
C ILE A 339 -9.51 20.32 4.78
N LYS A 340 -8.70 19.44 4.20
CA LYS A 340 -9.05 18.78 2.96
C LYS A 340 -10.11 17.69 3.16
N PHE A 341 -10.12 17.02 4.32
CA PHE A 341 -11.24 16.16 4.74
C PHE A 341 -12.57 16.93 4.73
N ASP A 342 -12.63 18.11 5.36
CA ASP A 342 -13.85 18.92 5.46
C ASP A 342 -14.36 19.37 4.07
N GLU A 343 -13.45 19.58 3.11
CA GLU A 343 -13.80 19.91 1.72
C GLU A 343 -14.36 18.72 0.93
N GLU A 344 -13.74 17.54 1.07
CA GLU A 344 -14.08 16.37 0.27
C GLU A 344 -15.28 15.60 0.84
N TYR A 345 -15.44 15.54 2.16
CA TYR A 345 -16.55 14.87 2.83
C TYR A 345 -17.95 15.21 2.25
N PRO A 346 -18.33 16.49 2.04
CA PRO A 346 -19.61 16.82 1.43
C PRO A 346 -19.69 16.55 -0.08
N ARG A 347 -18.57 16.30 -0.77
CA ARG A 347 -18.52 16.06 -2.23
C ARG A 347 -18.50 14.58 -2.58
N ILE A 348 -17.80 13.77 -1.80
CA ILE A 348 -17.51 12.37 -2.10
C ILE A 348 -18.46 11.45 -1.33
N GLU A 349 -19.37 10.80 -2.05
CA GLU A 349 -20.33 9.85 -1.45
C GLU A 349 -19.64 8.68 -0.74
N ALA A 350 -18.57 8.15 -1.34
CA ALA A 350 -17.81 7.03 -0.78
C ALA A 350 -17.23 7.35 0.61
N ASN A 351 -16.73 8.57 0.82
CA ASN A 351 -16.25 9.01 2.14
C ASN A 351 -17.36 9.07 3.18
N ARG A 352 -18.54 9.59 2.80
CA ARG A 352 -19.69 9.65 3.70
C ARG A 352 -20.10 8.25 4.14
N VAL A 353 -20.17 7.31 3.19
CA VAL A 353 -20.50 5.91 3.49
C VAL A 353 -19.45 5.28 4.41
N ALA A 354 -18.15 5.52 4.17
CA ALA A 354 -17.11 5.05 5.07
C ALA A 354 -17.28 5.61 6.50
N CYS A 355 -17.61 6.90 6.63
CA CYS A 355 -17.84 7.55 7.92
C CYS A 355 -19.15 7.11 8.59
N GLU A 356 -20.19 6.77 7.83
CA GLU A 356 -21.47 6.27 8.36
C GLU A 356 -21.36 4.84 8.90
N ILE A 357 -20.48 4.03 8.31
CA ILE A 357 -20.20 2.65 8.75
C ILE A 357 -19.25 2.66 9.95
N ALA A 358 -18.19 3.48 9.90
CA ALA A 358 -17.14 3.47 10.92
C ALA A 358 -17.64 3.99 12.27
N GLU A 359 -17.25 3.31 13.34
CA GLU A 359 -17.44 3.75 14.72
C GLU A 359 -16.39 4.80 15.11
N HIS A 360 -15.21 4.72 14.51
CA HIS A 360 -14.08 5.61 14.76
C HIS A 360 -13.46 6.12 13.46
N ILE A 361 -13.24 7.44 13.39
CA ILE A 361 -12.65 8.11 12.24
C ILE A 361 -11.41 8.87 12.73
N TYR A 362 -10.28 8.64 12.09
CA TYR A 362 -9.02 9.34 12.37
C TYR A 362 -8.52 10.03 11.12
N ILE A 363 -8.10 11.29 11.28
CA ILE A 363 -7.56 12.13 10.21
C ILE A 363 -6.11 12.42 10.56
N ALA A 364 -5.19 12.17 9.63
CA ALA A 364 -3.76 12.15 9.92
C ALA A 364 -3.23 13.47 10.49
N SER A 365 -3.70 14.63 10.01
CA SER A 365 -3.27 15.93 10.55
C SER A 365 -3.82 16.26 11.93
N ASN A 366 -4.63 15.40 12.55
CA ASN A 366 -5.07 15.57 13.94
C ASN A 366 -4.10 14.91 14.93
N GLY A 367 -2.96 14.44 14.43
CA GLY A 367 -1.92 13.77 15.19
C GLY A 367 -1.86 12.27 14.91
N THR A 368 -0.72 11.68 15.28
CA THR A 368 -0.48 10.24 15.08
C THR A 368 -1.44 9.42 15.94
N VAL A 369 -2.14 8.44 15.37
CA VAL A 369 -2.98 7.49 16.13
C VAL A 369 -2.32 6.11 16.19
N MET A 370 -2.35 5.48 17.37
CA MET A 370 -1.80 4.15 17.64
C MET A 370 -2.90 3.16 18.00
N PHE A 371 -2.80 1.97 17.41
CA PHE A 371 -3.57 0.78 17.75
C PHE A 371 -2.63 -0.29 18.31
N THR A 372 -3.05 -0.99 19.36
CA THR A 372 -2.40 -2.24 19.78
C THR A 372 -3.25 -3.40 19.27
N LEU A 373 -2.67 -4.34 18.53
CA LEU A 373 -3.40 -5.46 17.94
C LEU A 373 -3.29 -6.70 18.85
N PRO A 374 -4.39 -7.47 19.04
CA PRO A 374 -5.69 -7.29 18.41
C PRO A 374 -6.55 -6.14 18.99
N LEU A 375 -7.39 -5.53 18.15
CA LEU A 375 -8.21 -4.34 18.39
C LEU A 375 -9.25 -4.50 19.49
N LYS A 376 -9.83 -5.69 19.62
CA LYS A 376 -10.94 -5.97 20.55
C LYS A 376 -10.65 -5.54 22.00
N ASP A 377 -9.39 -5.61 22.40
CA ASP A 377 -8.93 -5.27 23.76
C ASP A 377 -7.94 -4.08 23.74
N SER A 378 -7.91 -3.33 22.64
CA SER A 378 -6.91 -2.31 22.38
C SER A 378 -7.20 -0.98 23.07
N LYS A 379 -6.11 -0.34 23.53
CA LYS A 379 -6.14 1.09 23.84
C LYS A 379 -5.72 1.85 22.60
N ILE A 380 -6.60 2.71 22.12
CA ILE A 380 -6.26 3.66 21.06
C ILE A 380 -5.60 4.88 21.73
N LEU A 381 -4.37 5.18 21.33
CA LEU A 381 -3.67 6.38 21.79
C LEU A 381 -3.56 7.38 20.65
N ILE A 382 -3.78 8.65 20.95
CA ILE A 382 -3.63 9.75 19.99
C ILE A 382 -2.50 10.62 20.51
N TYR A 383 -1.43 10.74 19.73
CA TYR A 383 -0.36 11.70 19.97
C TYR A 383 -0.81 13.06 19.42
N PRO A 384 -0.41 14.17 20.05
CA PRO A 384 -0.77 15.49 19.57
C PRO A 384 -0.19 15.76 18.18
N ASP A 385 -0.88 16.61 17.44
CA ASP A 385 -0.40 17.19 16.19
C ASP A 385 0.96 17.91 16.40
N GLU A 386 1.95 17.50 15.61
CA GLU A 386 3.33 17.98 15.64
C GLU A 386 3.61 19.06 14.59
N THR A 387 2.75 19.19 13.57
CA THR A 387 2.93 20.11 12.45
C THR A 387 1.77 21.09 12.34
N ASN A 388 1.96 22.22 11.66
CA ASN A 388 0.89 23.20 11.47
C ASN A 388 0.98 23.76 10.07
N GLU A 389 -0.13 23.74 9.35
CA GLU A 389 -0.20 24.15 7.95
C GLU A 389 0.27 25.60 7.75
N SER A 390 1.13 25.81 6.75
CA SER A 390 1.57 27.13 6.33
C SER A 390 0.69 27.60 5.18
N PHE A 391 -0.38 28.37 5.47
CA PHE A 391 -1.29 28.86 4.45
C PHE A 391 -0.59 29.65 3.34
N GLU A 392 0.40 30.47 3.69
CA GLU A 392 1.22 31.19 2.70
C GLU A 392 2.07 30.22 1.85
N GLY A 393 2.67 29.21 2.48
CA GLY A 393 3.44 28.19 1.77
C GLY A 393 2.58 27.36 0.82
N VAL A 394 1.40 26.95 1.28
CA VAL A 394 0.40 26.23 0.49
C VAL A 394 -0.05 27.07 -0.70
N PHE A 395 -0.39 28.34 -0.51
CA PHE A 395 -0.75 29.24 -1.62
C PHE A 395 0.39 29.40 -2.62
N ASN A 396 1.62 29.59 -2.14
CA ASN A 396 2.79 29.78 -3.00
C ASN A 396 3.13 28.52 -3.83
N LEU A 397 2.88 27.32 -3.30
CA LEU A 397 3.17 26.05 -3.99
C LEU A 397 2.02 25.59 -4.88
N TRP A 398 0.79 25.65 -4.37
CA TRP A 398 -0.38 25.01 -4.98
C TRP A 398 -1.37 25.99 -5.60
N SER A 399 -1.15 27.30 -5.42
CA SER A 399 -1.97 28.37 -6.00
C SER A 399 -3.46 28.37 -5.61
N TYR A 400 -3.81 27.77 -4.47
CA TYR A 400 -5.12 27.90 -3.84
C TYR A 400 -5.00 28.49 -2.43
N ASP A 401 -6.06 29.13 -1.96
CA ASP A 401 -6.09 29.80 -0.65
C ASP A 401 -7.37 29.43 0.13
N TYR A 402 -7.30 29.58 1.45
CA TYR A 402 -8.42 29.38 2.37
C TYR A 402 -9.02 30.70 2.84
N THR A 403 -10.27 30.66 3.30
CA THR A 403 -10.95 31.86 3.83
C THR A 403 -10.34 32.30 5.17
N ASP A 404 -10.36 33.61 5.45
CA ASP A 404 -9.80 34.16 6.70
C ASP A 404 -10.48 33.60 7.96
N GLU A 405 -11.81 33.40 7.92
CA GLU A 405 -12.59 32.79 9.00
C GLU A 405 -12.09 31.37 9.30
N PHE A 406 -11.82 30.61 8.25
CA PHE A 406 -11.33 29.24 8.38
C PHE A 406 -9.90 29.17 8.92
N LYS A 407 -9.00 30.03 8.40
CA LYS A 407 -7.62 30.16 8.90
C LYS A 407 -7.59 30.47 10.39
N GLN A 408 -8.44 31.40 10.87
CA GLN A 408 -8.54 31.75 12.29
C GLN A 408 -9.00 30.56 13.15
N LYS A 409 -10.07 29.87 12.73
CA LYS A 409 -10.60 28.69 13.44
C LYS A 409 -9.58 27.57 13.55
N HIS A 410 -8.84 27.28 12.47
CA HIS A 410 -7.80 26.26 12.46
C HIS A 410 -6.67 26.58 13.45
N ILE A 411 -6.17 27.82 13.45
CA ILE A 411 -5.13 28.28 14.39
C ILE A 411 -5.60 28.19 15.85
N GLU A 412 -6.86 28.52 16.14
CA GLU A 412 -7.42 28.40 17.49
C GLU A 412 -7.51 26.94 17.94
N ASN A 413 -7.97 26.04 17.08
CA ASN A 413 -8.04 24.60 17.36
C ASN A 413 -6.64 24.02 17.64
N PHE A 414 -5.65 24.32 16.80
CA PHE A 414 -4.27 23.87 17.00
C PHE A 414 -3.71 24.33 18.35
N ARG A 415 -3.94 25.60 18.72
CA ARG A 415 -3.52 26.14 20.02
C ARG A 415 -4.23 25.46 21.20
N ASN A 416 -5.51 25.13 21.07
CA ASN A 416 -6.28 24.50 22.13
C ASN A 416 -5.89 23.03 22.32
N ASN A 417 -5.68 22.29 21.23
CA ASN A 417 -5.19 20.91 21.27
C ASN A 417 -3.80 20.82 21.92
N ASN A 418 -2.94 21.82 21.69
CA ASN A 418 -1.62 21.91 22.30
C ASN A 418 -1.60 22.50 23.73
N LYS A 419 -2.71 23.00 24.27
CA LYS A 419 -2.80 23.51 25.67
C LYS A 419 -2.96 22.41 26.72
N PHE A 420 -3.30 21.16 26.33
CA PHE A 420 -3.31 20.01 27.24
C PHE A 420 -1.90 19.42 27.51
N ARG A 421 -0.84 20.19 27.28
CA ARG A 421 0.57 19.77 27.35
C ARG A 421 1.22 19.79 28.76
N GLU A 422 0.50 20.05 29.85
CA GLU A 422 1.14 20.16 31.19
C GLU A 422 0.92 19.02 32.19
N ASP A 423 -0.01 18.10 31.97
CA ASP A 423 -0.20 17.00 32.92
C ASP A 423 -0.34 15.68 32.17
N LEU A 424 0.68 14.82 32.27
CA LEU A 424 0.60 13.34 32.30
C LEU A 424 2.04 12.78 32.31
N TYR A 425 2.60 12.64 33.52
CA TYR A 425 3.72 11.75 33.84
C TYR A 425 3.20 10.38 34.25
#